data_AF-A0ABD1LK47-F1
#
_entry.id   AF-A0ABD1LK47-F1
#
_cell.length_a   1.000
_cell.length_b   1.000
_cell.length_c   1.000
_cell.angle_alpha   90.00
_cell.angle_beta   90.00
_cell.angle_gamma   90.00
#
_symmetry.space_group_name_H-M   'P 1'
#
loop_
_entity.id
_entity.type
_entity.pdbx_description
1 polymer ?
#
loop_
_entity_poly.entity_id
_entity_poly.type
_entity_poly.pdbx_seq_one_letter_code
_entity_poly.pdbx_strand_id
1 'polypeptide(L)'
;MSTISSIALLNKFSIKEVGALEERVVELGMNQAVNILKASLQSKMVLTSVFLKKATGSDSGTEIRPALHSREHSNVGGCIYLR
;
A
#
# COMPACT_ATOMS: atom_id res chain seq x y z
N MET A 1 11.53 -24.40 -1.44
CA MET A 1 12.55 -23.68 -0.65
C MET A 1 13.08 -24.59 0.45
N SER A 2 14.37 -24.53 0.79
CA SER A 2 14.95 -25.33 1.87
C SER A 2 15.03 -24.51 3.17
N THR A 3 14.47 -25.04 4.26
CA THR A 3 14.50 -24.41 5.59
C THR A 3 15.92 -24.14 6.07
N ILE A 4 16.84 -25.09 5.81
CA ILE A 4 18.25 -25.00 6.22
C ILE A 4 18.94 -23.82 5.54
N SER A 5 18.67 -23.61 4.24
CA SER A 5 19.22 -22.47 3.50
C SER A 5 18.70 -21.13 4.00
N SER A 6 17.42 -21.06 4.38
CA SER A 6 16.83 -19.84 4.96
C SER A 6 17.48 -19.49 6.31
N ILE A 7 17.68 -20.48 7.19
CA ILE A 7 18.33 -20.27 8.50
C ILE A 7 19.79 -19.81 8.31
N ALA A 8 20.52 -20.39 7.37
CA ALA A 8 21.90 -19.97 7.07
C ALA A 8 21.99 -18.51 6.60
N LEU A 9 21.01 -18.03 5.82
CA LEU A 9 20.93 -16.62 5.40
C LEU A 9 20.68 -15.69 6.60
N LEU A 10 19.76 -16.04 7.51
CA LEU A 10 19.49 -15.25 8.71
C LEU A 10 20.74 -15.11 9.58
N ASN A 11 21.52 -16.18 9.72
CA ASN A 11 22.79 -16.14 10.44
C ASN A 11 23.81 -15.23 9.75
N LYS A 12 23.86 -15.23 8.40
CA LYS A 12 24.73 -14.31 7.64
C LYS A 12 24.41 -12.83 7.86
N PHE A 13 23.16 -12.49 8.15
CA PHE A 13 22.74 -11.14 8.51
C PHE A 13 22.98 -10.80 9.99
N SER A 14 23.63 -11.67 10.76
CA SER A 14 23.96 -11.48 12.18
C SER A 14 22.74 -11.23 13.07
N ILE A 15 21.60 -11.83 12.72
CA ILE A 15 20.37 -11.75 13.51
C ILE A 15 20.53 -12.62 14.76
N LYS A 16 20.63 -11.97 15.93
CA LYS A 16 20.85 -12.66 17.23
C LYS A 16 19.55 -13.22 17.82
N GLU A 17 18.44 -12.55 17.60
CA GLU A 17 17.15 -12.87 18.18
C GLU A 17 16.14 -13.18 17.08
N VAL A 18 16.15 -14.43 16.60
CA VAL A 18 15.20 -14.89 15.58
C VAL A 18 13.74 -14.84 16.08
N GLY A 19 13.53 -14.93 17.39
CA GLY A 19 12.18 -14.84 17.99
C GLY A 19 11.52 -13.47 17.84
N ALA A 20 12.30 -12.42 17.55
CA ALA A 20 11.78 -11.08 17.28
C ALA A 20 11.45 -10.85 15.80
N LEU A 21 11.73 -11.82 14.91
CA LEU A 21 11.39 -11.70 13.49
C LEU A 21 9.91 -11.97 13.25
N GLU A 22 9.30 -11.14 12.41
CA GLU A 22 7.92 -11.29 11.97
C GLU A 22 7.89 -11.73 10.51
N GLU A 23 7.15 -12.80 10.22
CA GLU A 23 6.82 -13.18 8.85
C GLU A 23 5.68 -12.30 8.34
N ARG A 24 5.88 -11.69 7.17
CA ARG A 24 4.88 -10.85 6.50
C ARG A 24 4.53 -11.46 5.17
N VAL A 25 3.30 -11.91 5.02
CA VAL A 25 2.73 -12.27 3.72
C VAL A 25 2.08 -11.01 3.13
N VAL A 26 2.47 -10.66 1.91
CA VAL A 26 1.93 -9.50 1.20
C VAL A 26 1.30 -9.94 -0.10
N GLU A 27 0.08 -9.48 -0.35
CA GLU A 27 -0.59 -9.72 -1.62
C GLU A 27 -0.07 -8.75 -2.68
N LEU A 28 0.32 -9.31 -3.82
CA LEU A 28 0.97 -8.59 -4.90
C LEU A 28 -0.01 -8.35 -6.05
N GLY A 29 -0.74 -7.24 -5.96
CA GLY A 29 -1.62 -6.75 -7.02
C GLY A 29 -0.90 -5.90 -8.07
N MET A 30 -1.61 -5.53 -9.14
CA MET A 30 -1.06 -4.73 -10.25
C MET A 30 -0.44 -3.40 -9.79
N ASN A 31 -1.15 -2.66 -8.93
CA ASN A 31 -0.68 -1.37 -8.41
C ASN A 31 0.60 -1.53 -7.57
N GLN A 32 0.70 -2.60 -6.77
CA GLN A 32 1.89 -2.90 -5.98
C GLN A 32 3.06 -3.30 -6.88
N ALA A 33 2.82 -4.09 -7.93
CA ALA A 33 3.85 -4.47 -8.89
C ALA A 33 4.45 -3.24 -9.61
N VAL A 34 3.61 -2.30 -10.06
CA VAL A 34 4.08 -1.04 -10.67
C VAL A 34 4.88 -0.20 -9.66
N ASN A 35 4.45 -0.14 -8.40
CA ASN A 35 5.19 0.57 -7.35
C ASN A 35 6.54 -0.09 -7.03
N ILE A 36 6.61 -1.42 -6.98
CA ILE A 36 7.87 -2.16 -6.84
C ILE A 36 8.80 -1.86 -8.02
N LEU A 37 8.29 -1.88 -9.25
CA LEU A 37 9.09 -1.56 -10.43
C LEU A 37 9.65 -0.14 -10.36
N LYS A 38 8.80 0.84 -10.05
CA LYS A 38 9.22 2.23 -9.88
C LYS A 38 10.29 2.36 -8.78
N ALA A 39 10.06 1.77 -7.61
CA ALA A 39 11.01 1.79 -6.51
C ALA A 39 12.32 1.06 -6.84
N SER A 40 12.30 0.04 -7.69
CA SER A 40 13.50 -0.70 -8.14
C SER A 40 14.43 0.13 -9.01
N LEU A 41 13.85 1.04 -9.81
CA LEU A 41 14.63 1.97 -10.62
C LEU A 41 15.19 3.13 -9.79
N GLN A 42 14.58 3.42 -8.64
CA GLN A 42 14.92 4.59 -7.83
C GLN A 42 15.71 4.26 -6.56
N SER A 43 15.71 3.01 -6.09
CA SER A 43 16.26 2.65 -4.79
C SER A 43 16.81 1.23 -4.74
N LYS A 44 17.77 1.02 -3.83
CA LYS A 44 18.30 -0.31 -3.50
C LYS A 44 17.44 -1.05 -2.48
N MET A 45 16.53 -0.37 -1.77
CA MET A 45 15.70 -0.91 -0.70
C MET A 45 14.21 -0.96 -1.09
N VAL A 46 13.93 -1.64 -2.20
CA VAL A 46 12.63 -1.63 -2.87
C VAL A 46 11.51 -2.17 -1.97
N LEU A 47 11.70 -3.36 -1.40
CA LEU A 47 10.64 -4.01 -0.61
C LEU A 47 10.39 -3.26 0.71
N THR A 48 11.44 -2.70 1.31
CA THR A 48 11.29 -1.89 2.52
C THR A 48 10.50 -0.61 2.25
N SER A 49 10.78 0.09 1.15
CA SER A 49 10.10 1.35 0.85
C SER A 49 8.63 1.16 0.45
N VAL A 50 8.31 0.04 -0.21
CA VAL A 50 6.94 -0.27 -0.66
C VAL A 50 6.10 -0.88 0.47
N PHE A 51 6.66 -1.79 1.27
CA PHE A 51 5.87 -2.58 2.23
C PHE A 51 6.07 -2.19 3.70
N LEU A 52 7.17 -1.52 4.05
CA LEU A 52 7.50 -1.15 5.43
C LEU A 52 7.50 0.38 5.64
N LYS A 53 6.72 1.12 4.85
CA LYS A 53 6.67 2.59 4.92
C LYS A 53 6.31 3.02 6.35
N LYS A 54 7.30 3.62 7.02
CA LYS A 54 7.18 4.15 8.38
C LYS A 54 6.09 5.22 8.40
N ALA A 55 5.17 5.11 9.36
CA ALA A 55 4.17 6.14 9.65
C ALA A 55 4.87 7.37 10.26
N THR A 56 5.61 8.11 9.44
CA THR A 56 5.97 9.49 9.77
C THR A 56 4.97 10.36 9.05
N GLY A 57 4.06 10.98 9.81
CA GLY A 57 2.99 11.85 9.29
C GLY A 57 3.53 13.01 8.47
N SER A 58 3.68 12.81 7.17
CA SER A 58 3.84 13.89 6.21
C SER A 58 2.95 13.61 5.03
N ASP A 59 1.87 14.38 5.03
CA ASP A 59 1.01 14.73 3.91
C ASP A 59 1.71 14.65 2.56
N SER A 60 1.20 13.78 1.71
CA SER A 60 0.98 14.18 0.31
C SER A 60 -0.35 13.60 -0.09
N GLY A 61 -1.33 14.49 -0.14
CA GLY A 61 -2.70 14.20 -0.52
C GLY A 61 -2.73 13.50 -1.86
N THR A 62 -3.27 12.28 -1.87
CA THR A 62 -3.99 11.84 -3.04
C THR A 62 -5.44 12.16 -2.74
N GLU A 63 -5.84 13.36 -3.16
CA GLU A 63 -7.24 13.74 -3.31
C GLU A 63 -7.88 12.70 -4.22
N ILE A 64 -8.50 11.67 -3.64
CA ILE A 64 -9.50 10.89 -4.34
C ILE A 64 -10.67 11.84 -4.48
N ARG A 65 -10.69 12.60 -5.58
CA ARG A 65 -11.89 13.31 -6.03
C ARG A 65 -12.96 12.24 -6.25
N PRO A 66 -14.07 12.23 -5.51
CA PRO A 66 -15.25 11.56 -5.99
C PRO A 66 -15.76 12.46 -7.13
N ALA A 67 -15.49 12.07 -8.38
CA ALA A 67 -16.20 12.60 -9.52
C ALA A 67 -17.61 11.98 -9.53
N LEU A 68 -18.49 12.44 -8.63
CA LEU A 68 -19.92 12.45 -8.89
C LEU A 68 -20.35 13.90 -9.07
N HIS A 69 -20.15 14.33 -10.31
CA HIS A 69 -21.05 15.24 -10.98
C HIS A 69 -22.47 14.66 -10.89
N SER A 70 -23.29 15.19 -9.98
CA SER A 70 -24.74 15.21 -10.10
C SER A 70 -25.34 16.02 -8.96
N ARG A 71 -25.65 17.29 -9.25
CA ARG A 71 -26.92 17.93 -8.88
C ARG A 71 -26.89 19.33 -9.49
N GLU A 72 -27.33 19.40 -10.74
CA GLU A 72 -27.92 20.63 -11.23
C GLU A 72 -29.16 20.92 -10.36
N HIS A 73 -29.17 22.06 -9.69
CA HIS A 73 -30.39 22.62 -9.12
C HIS A 73 -31.27 23.09 -10.29
N SER A 74 -32.01 22.16 -10.89
CA SER A 74 -33.17 22.54 -11.70
C SER A 74 -34.31 22.91 -10.76
N ASN A 75 -34.39 24.20 -10.45
CA ASN A 75 -35.59 24.83 -9.93
C ASN A 75 -36.67 24.78 -11.01
N VAL A 76 -37.37 23.65 -11.11
CA VAL A 76 -38.67 23.57 -11.77
C VAL A 76 -39.68 23.08 -10.76
N GLY A 77 -40.54 24.00 -10.33
CA GLY A 77 -41.67 23.69 -9.47
C GLY A 77 -42.52 22.57 -10.05
N GLY A 78 -43.01 21.70 -9.18
CA GLY A 78 -43.93 20.63 -9.57
C GLY A 78 -44.17 19.68 -8.41
N CYS A 79 -45.33 19.80 -7.79
CA CYS A 79 -45.83 18.93 -6.73
C CYS A 79 -45.68 17.45 -7.08
N ILE A 80 -45.05 16.67 -6.19
CA ILE A 80 -45.52 15.33 -5.86
C ILE A 80 -45.44 15.13 -4.35
N TYR A 81 -46.50 15.56 -3.65
CA TYR A 81 -46.85 14.94 -2.38
C TYR A 81 -47.48 13.60 -2.70
N LEU A 82 -46.82 12.48 -2.37
CA LEU A 82 -47.52 11.22 -2.20
C LEU A 82 -47.05 10.52 -0.91
N ARG A 83 -48.07 9.96 -0.27
CA ARG A 83 -48.23 9.45 1.10
C ARG A 83 -47.48 8.14 1.36
#